data_AF-A0A3S1FIJ5-F1
#
_entry.id   AF-A0A3S1FIJ5-F1
#
_cell.length_a   1.000
_cell.length_b   1.000
_cell.length_c   1.000
_cell.angle_alpha   90.00
_cell.angle_beta   90.00
_cell.angle_gamma   90.00
#
_symmetry.space_group_name_H-M   'P 1'
#
loop_
_entity.id
_entity.type
_entity.pdbx_description
1 polymer ?
#
loop_
_entity_poly.entity_id
_entity_poly.type
_entity_poly.pdbx_seq_one_letter_code
_entity_poly.pdbx_strand_id
1 'polypeptide(L)'
;MKRLWDSALGLLVVTGGLLGLTLPFGKLATAAGVPAMVWAFVISLGAGGVLLCVLLARGQRVRLTAHKFRYFFVTAAVSYAVPNLLMFSAIPHLGAGYTGIMFTLSPVITLVFSILLRVRRPNMLGIVGIAVGFVGAVMVAVTRGEAGQPADLFWVGMGLLIPVSLAAGNIYRTVDWPDGTGPIELAVGSHLASAAMLLAGILLLFGGEAFAPLGGVPLVVVAQVASASAMFAFFFRLQAVGGPVYLSQIGYVAAAVGLFAGTIFLGEHYQLLTWAGALIITAGVF
;
A
#
# COMPACT_ATOMS: atom_id res chain seq x y z
N MET A 1 -0.61 3.06 -24.11
CA MET A 1 -1.31 2.30 -23.04
C MET A 1 -1.08 0.80 -23.12
N LYS A 2 -1.28 0.08 -24.24
CA LYS A 2 -1.05 -1.38 -24.32
C LYS A 2 0.34 -1.83 -23.82
N ARG A 3 1.42 -1.18 -24.28
CA ARG A 3 2.80 -1.47 -23.81
C ARG A 3 3.01 -1.31 -22.29
N LEU A 4 2.31 -0.38 -21.64
CA LEU A 4 2.39 -0.18 -20.19
C LEU A 4 1.55 -1.25 -19.47
N TRP A 5 0.34 -1.50 -19.96
CA TRP A 5 -0.61 -2.44 -19.35
C TRP A 5 -0.11 -3.89 -19.31
N ASP A 6 0.84 -4.23 -20.17
CA ASP A 6 1.45 -5.56 -20.25
C ASP A 6 2.88 -5.60 -19.67
N SER A 7 3.42 -4.45 -19.24
CA SER A 7 4.76 -4.34 -18.64
C SER A 7 4.68 -4.36 -17.12
N ALA A 8 5.11 -5.46 -16.50
CA ALA A 8 5.19 -5.55 -15.04
C ALA A 8 6.00 -4.39 -14.45
N LEU A 9 7.16 -4.08 -15.04
CA LEU A 9 8.03 -3.00 -14.59
C LEU A 9 7.35 -1.62 -14.68
N GLY A 10 6.72 -1.32 -15.81
CA GLY A 10 6.01 -0.05 -15.97
C GLY A 10 4.86 0.11 -14.97
N LEU A 11 4.12 -0.97 -14.72
CA LEU A 11 3.07 -1.00 -13.71
C LEU A 11 3.63 -0.83 -12.29
N LEU A 12 4.78 -1.45 -11.98
CA LEU A 12 5.46 -1.31 -10.69
C LEU A 12 5.88 0.13 -10.41
N VAL A 13 6.48 0.80 -11.40
CA VAL A 13 6.90 2.20 -11.29
C VAL A 13 5.71 3.12 -11.09
N VAL A 14 4.63 2.95 -11.86
CA VAL A 14 3.44 3.80 -11.73
C VAL A 14 2.73 3.55 -10.39
N THR A 15 2.50 2.30 -10.02
CA THR A 15 1.83 1.96 -8.75
C THR A 15 2.67 2.40 -7.55
N GLY A 16 3.97 2.10 -7.54
CA GLY A 16 4.87 2.51 -6.47
C GLY A 16 5.06 4.03 -6.39
N GLY A 17 5.11 4.72 -7.53
CA GLY A 17 5.18 6.19 -7.56
C GLY A 17 3.94 6.85 -6.98
N LEU A 18 2.75 6.40 -7.38
CA LEU A 18 1.48 6.90 -6.82
C LEU A 18 1.33 6.54 -5.33
N LEU A 19 1.81 5.36 -4.91
CA LEU A 19 1.89 4.99 -3.50
C LEU A 19 2.78 5.96 -2.72
N GLY A 20 3.95 6.33 -3.26
CA GLY A 20 4.86 7.30 -2.64
C GLY A 20 4.24 8.68 -2.41
N LEU A 21 3.28 9.10 -3.25
CA LEU A 21 2.54 10.35 -3.09
C LEU A 21 1.48 10.31 -1.97
N THR A 22 1.06 9.12 -1.54
CA THR A 22 0.09 8.98 -0.44
C THR A 22 0.67 9.46 0.89
N LEU A 23 2.00 9.38 1.07
CA LEU A 23 2.67 9.80 2.30
C LEU A 23 2.59 11.33 2.53
N PRO A 24 2.97 12.21 1.57
CA PRO A 24 2.76 13.65 1.70
C PRO A 24 1.31 14.05 2.01
N PHE A 25 0.34 13.47 1.31
CA PHE A 25 -1.07 13.78 1.55
C PHE A 25 -1.53 13.33 2.94
N GLY A 26 -1.09 12.14 3.39
CA GLY A 26 -1.35 11.66 4.75
C GLY A 26 -0.75 12.55 5.83
N LYS A 27 0.46 13.09 5.60
CA LYS A 27 1.10 14.05 6.52
C LYS A 27 0.30 15.35 6.62
N LEU A 28 -0.14 15.90 5.49
CA LEU A 28 -0.99 17.10 5.45
C LEU A 28 -2.34 16.87 6.15
N ALA A 29 -2.97 15.71 5.93
CA ALA A 29 -4.22 15.35 6.60
C ALA A 29 -4.05 15.18 8.12
N THR A 30 -2.98 14.50 8.54
CA THR A 30 -2.67 14.30 9.97
C THR A 30 -2.36 15.63 10.65
N ALA A 31 -1.64 16.53 9.98
CA ALA A 31 -1.38 17.88 10.49
C ALA A 31 -2.66 18.71 10.68
N ALA A 32 -3.71 18.42 9.92
CA ALA A 32 -5.05 19.00 10.09
C ALA A 32 -5.94 18.25 11.10
N GLY A 33 -5.40 17.25 11.80
CA GLY A 33 -6.12 16.49 12.83
C GLY A 33 -7.01 15.36 12.28
N VAL A 34 -6.90 15.00 10.99
CA VAL A 34 -7.67 13.89 10.43
C VAL A 34 -7.18 12.56 11.03
N PRO A 35 -8.06 11.77 11.67
CA PRO A 35 -7.66 10.46 12.19
C PRO A 35 -7.18 9.53 11.08
N ALA A 36 -6.16 8.75 11.37
CA ALA A 36 -5.52 7.92 10.35
C ALA A 36 -6.46 6.84 9.75
N MET A 37 -7.39 6.31 10.57
CA MET A 37 -8.44 5.40 10.12
C MET A 37 -9.43 6.08 9.14
N VAL A 38 -9.78 7.34 9.41
CA VAL A 38 -10.61 8.18 8.51
C VAL A 38 -9.87 8.45 7.21
N TRP A 39 -8.56 8.68 7.26
CA TRP A 39 -7.76 8.86 6.05
C TRP A 39 -7.70 7.57 5.19
N ALA A 40 -7.51 6.41 5.82
CA ALA A 40 -7.59 5.12 5.13
C ALA A 40 -8.98 4.85 4.52
N PHE A 41 -10.04 5.32 5.18
CA PHE A 41 -11.40 5.29 4.65
C PHE A 41 -11.54 6.17 3.41
N VAL A 42 -11.02 7.39 3.42
CA VAL A 42 -11.02 8.29 2.24
C VAL A 42 -10.32 7.63 1.05
N ILE A 43 -9.16 7.02 1.26
CA ILE A 43 -8.41 6.29 0.22
C ILE A 43 -9.26 5.15 -0.35
N SER A 44 -9.86 4.33 0.51
CA SER A 44 -10.64 3.16 0.11
C SER A 44 -11.95 3.54 -0.58
N LEU A 45 -12.74 4.44 0.02
CA LEU A 45 -13.99 4.90 -0.56
C LEU A 45 -13.75 5.66 -1.86
N GLY A 46 -12.73 6.51 -1.91
CA GLY A 46 -12.34 7.26 -3.10
C GLY A 46 -11.98 6.34 -4.27
N ALA A 47 -11.02 5.44 -4.06
CA ALA A 47 -10.59 4.51 -5.10
C ALA A 47 -11.73 3.59 -5.55
N GLY A 48 -12.45 2.98 -4.60
CA GLY A 48 -13.57 2.09 -4.91
C GLY A 48 -14.72 2.80 -5.62
N GLY A 49 -15.09 3.99 -5.16
CA GLY A 49 -16.19 4.81 -5.71
C GLY A 49 -15.89 5.34 -7.10
N VAL A 50 -14.72 5.96 -7.31
CA VAL A 50 -14.33 6.49 -8.63
C VAL A 50 -14.23 5.36 -9.66
N LEU A 51 -13.57 4.24 -9.31
CA LEU A 51 -13.45 3.12 -10.23
C LEU A 51 -14.81 2.45 -10.50
N LEU A 52 -15.72 2.40 -9.53
CA LEU A 52 -17.09 1.92 -9.73
C LEU A 52 -17.83 2.82 -10.73
N CYS A 53 -17.77 4.15 -10.54
CA CYS A 53 -18.37 5.10 -11.47
C CYS A 53 -17.84 4.90 -12.89
N VAL A 54 -16.52 4.68 -13.05
CA VAL A 54 -15.92 4.39 -14.37
C VAL A 54 -16.43 3.08 -14.97
N LEU A 55 -16.56 2.00 -14.18
CA LEU A 55 -17.11 0.73 -14.66
C LEU A 55 -18.56 0.89 -15.15
N LEU A 56 -19.39 1.56 -14.34
CA LEU A 56 -20.80 1.78 -14.66
C LEU A 56 -20.97 2.69 -15.89
N ALA A 57 -20.17 3.75 -16.00
CA ALA A 57 -20.16 4.63 -17.17
C ALA A 57 -19.73 3.92 -18.46
N ARG A 58 -18.95 2.83 -18.35
CA ARG A 58 -18.57 1.96 -19.48
C ARG A 58 -19.59 0.85 -19.76
N GLY A 59 -20.75 0.87 -19.10
CA GLY A 59 -21.79 -0.16 -19.24
C GLY A 59 -21.42 -1.51 -18.63
N GLN A 60 -20.34 -1.59 -17.83
CA GLN A 60 -19.92 -2.82 -17.17
C GLN A 60 -20.73 -3.03 -15.90
N ARG A 61 -21.24 -4.25 -15.71
CA ARG A 61 -21.99 -4.63 -14.51
C ARG A 61 -21.12 -5.51 -13.62
N VAL A 62 -20.98 -5.14 -12.35
CA VAL A 62 -20.35 -5.98 -11.34
C VAL A 62 -21.34 -7.06 -10.93
N ARG A 63 -21.12 -8.29 -11.37
CA ARG A 63 -21.94 -9.44 -10.94
C ARG A 63 -21.36 -9.97 -9.64
N LEU A 64 -22.07 -9.75 -8.54
CA LEU A 64 -21.69 -10.26 -7.23
C LEU A 64 -22.06 -11.75 -7.14
N THR A 65 -21.05 -12.58 -6.87
CA THR A 65 -21.19 -13.99 -6.49
C THR A 65 -20.72 -14.16 -5.05
N ALA A 66 -21.10 -15.25 -4.39
CA ALA A 66 -20.61 -15.57 -3.05
C ALA A 66 -19.08 -15.61 -2.99
N HIS A 67 -18.42 -16.13 -4.04
CA HIS A 67 -16.96 -16.15 -4.15
C HIS A 67 -16.39 -14.72 -4.22
N LYS A 68 -16.90 -13.86 -5.09
CA LYS A 68 -16.44 -12.46 -5.19
C LYS A 68 -16.66 -11.70 -3.89
N PHE A 69 -17.80 -11.90 -3.25
CA PHE A 69 -18.10 -11.25 -1.96
C PHE A 69 -17.09 -11.66 -0.89
N ARG A 70 -16.85 -12.97 -0.71
CA ARG A 70 -15.79 -13.48 0.18
C ARG A 70 -14.43 -12.89 -0.19
N TYR A 71 -14.07 -12.94 -1.47
CA TYR A 71 -12.79 -12.42 -1.96
C TYR A 71 -12.58 -10.95 -1.64
N PHE A 72 -13.60 -10.11 -1.83
CA PHE A 72 -13.53 -8.67 -1.54
C PHE A 72 -13.30 -8.40 -0.06
N PHE A 73 -14.05 -9.06 0.83
CA PHE A 73 -13.92 -8.85 2.28
C PHE A 73 -12.63 -9.44 2.85
N VAL A 74 -12.21 -10.63 2.41
CA VAL A 74 -10.93 -11.20 2.84
C VAL A 74 -9.79 -10.33 2.36
N THR A 75 -9.79 -9.93 1.08
CA THR A 75 -8.80 -9.00 0.52
C THR A 75 -8.77 -7.69 1.30
N ALA A 76 -9.95 -7.11 1.56
CA ALA A 76 -10.07 -5.86 2.31
C ALA A 76 -9.44 -5.97 3.70
N ALA A 77 -9.75 -7.05 4.42
CA ALA A 77 -9.24 -7.31 5.75
C ALA A 77 -7.70 -7.40 5.74
N VAL A 78 -7.13 -8.31 4.95
CA VAL A 78 -5.69 -8.64 5.03
C VAL A 78 -4.80 -7.63 4.32
N SER A 79 -5.32 -6.91 3.34
CA SER A 79 -4.54 -6.02 2.47
C SER A 79 -4.63 -4.55 2.87
N TYR A 80 -5.72 -4.16 3.53
CA TYR A 80 -6.01 -2.76 3.85
C TYR A 80 -6.33 -2.58 5.33
N ALA A 81 -7.42 -3.16 5.84
CA ALA A 81 -7.91 -2.86 7.19
C ALA A 81 -6.93 -3.27 8.29
N VAL A 82 -6.56 -4.55 8.35
CA VAL A 82 -5.63 -5.09 9.35
C VAL A 82 -4.24 -4.44 9.28
N PRO A 83 -3.55 -4.38 8.13
CA PRO A 83 -2.21 -3.78 8.09
C PRO A 83 -2.24 -2.29 8.41
N ASN A 84 -3.29 -1.55 8.03
CA ASN A 84 -3.43 -0.14 8.43
C ASN A 84 -3.66 0.01 9.93
N LEU A 85 -4.52 -0.82 10.54
CA LEU A 85 -4.74 -0.83 11.99
C LEU A 85 -3.44 -1.10 12.75
N LEU A 86 -2.70 -2.14 12.35
CA LEU A 86 -1.40 -2.49 12.93
C LEU A 86 -0.41 -1.33 12.78
N MET A 87 -0.33 -0.74 11.57
CA MET A 87 0.54 0.40 11.30
C MET A 87 0.22 1.60 12.19
N PHE A 88 -1.03 2.04 12.24
CA PHE A 88 -1.42 3.21 13.04
C PHE A 88 -1.31 2.97 14.54
N SER A 89 -1.46 1.71 14.97
CA SER A 89 -1.22 1.34 16.37
C SER A 89 0.27 1.32 16.69
N ALA A 90 1.12 0.88 15.76
CA ALA A 90 2.56 0.77 15.99
C ALA A 90 3.31 2.10 15.93
N ILE A 91 2.89 3.04 15.06
CA ILE A 91 3.59 4.33 14.86
C ILE A 91 3.81 5.11 16.16
N PRO A 92 2.80 5.30 17.05
CA PRO A 92 3.01 6.02 18.31
C PRO A 92 4.06 5.41 19.26
N HIS A 93 4.33 4.11 19.13
CA HIS A 93 5.23 3.37 20.03
C HIS A 93 6.60 3.08 19.43
N LEU A 94 6.66 2.90 18.11
CA LEU A 94 7.90 2.56 17.39
C LEU A 94 8.48 3.73 16.59
N GLY A 95 7.68 4.77 16.34
CA GLY A 95 8.00 5.82 15.37
C GLY A 95 7.67 5.42 13.94
N ALA A 96 7.56 6.43 13.08
CA ALA A 96 7.24 6.24 11.67
C ALA A 96 8.42 5.62 10.91
N GLY A 97 9.65 5.97 11.28
CA GLY A 97 10.87 5.40 10.68
C GLY A 97 10.97 3.89 10.89
N TYR A 98 10.82 3.42 12.13
CA TYR A 98 10.88 1.99 12.47
C TYR A 98 9.73 1.20 11.84
N THR A 99 8.51 1.74 11.88
CA THR A 99 7.35 1.13 11.22
C THR A 99 7.57 1.05 9.70
N GLY A 100 8.22 2.07 9.11
CA GLY A 100 8.66 2.08 7.73
C GLY A 100 9.61 0.92 7.40
N ILE A 101 10.58 0.61 8.26
CA ILE A 101 11.47 -0.57 8.10
C ILE A 101 10.64 -1.85 8.00
N MET A 102 9.63 -2.02 8.85
CA MET A 102 8.79 -3.23 8.83
C MET A 102 8.05 -3.41 7.50
N PHE A 103 7.60 -2.32 6.86
CA PHE A 103 7.00 -2.40 5.52
C PHE A 103 7.97 -2.92 4.45
N THR A 104 9.27 -2.62 4.59
CA THR A 104 10.30 -3.08 3.65
C THR A 104 10.50 -4.59 3.66
N LEU A 105 10.03 -5.28 4.71
CA LEU A 105 10.04 -6.75 4.79
C LEU A 105 8.94 -7.41 3.94
N SER A 106 7.93 -6.66 3.49
CA SER A 106 6.80 -7.22 2.73
C SER A 106 7.25 -8.02 1.50
N PRO A 107 8.20 -7.57 0.66
CA PRO A 107 8.72 -8.38 -0.44
C PRO A 107 9.43 -9.65 -0.03
N VAL A 108 10.21 -9.59 1.06
CA VAL A 108 10.94 -10.75 1.59
C VAL A 108 9.96 -11.80 2.10
N ILE A 109 8.95 -11.40 2.88
CA ILE A 109 7.94 -12.33 3.40
C ILE A 109 7.06 -12.87 2.26
N THR A 110 6.70 -12.01 1.29
CA THR A 110 5.92 -12.44 0.11
C THR A 110 6.70 -13.46 -0.73
N LEU A 111 8.01 -13.29 -0.87
CA LEU A 111 8.90 -14.26 -1.53
C LEU A 111 8.88 -15.60 -0.79
N VAL A 112 9.10 -15.58 0.53
CA VAL A 112 9.09 -16.79 1.37
C VAL A 112 7.76 -17.52 1.24
N PHE A 113 6.63 -16.82 1.38
CA PHE A 113 5.30 -17.42 1.24
C PHE A 113 5.07 -17.97 -0.18
N SER A 114 5.51 -17.25 -1.21
CA SER A 114 5.38 -17.72 -2.60
C SER A 114 6.17 -19.00 -2.88
N ILE A 115 7.33 -19.17 -2.23
CA ILE A 115 8.14 -20.40 -2.34
C ILE A 115 7.48 -21.55 -1.57
N LEU A 116 7.10 -21.32 -0.31
CA LEU A 116 6.51 -22.32 0.59
C LEU A 116 5.17 -22.84 0.07
N LEU A 117 4.30 -21.92 -0.39
CA LEU A 117 2.96 -22.22 -0.89
C LEU A 117 2.92 -22.52 -2.39
N ARG A 118 4.08 -22.53 -3.06
CA ARG A 118 4.24 -22.88 -4.49
C ARG A 118 3.36 -22.06 -5.45
N VAL A 119 3.12 -20.78 -5.13
CA VAL A 119 2.23 -19.91 -5.93
C VAL A 119 2.90 -19.47 -7.24
N ARG A 120 4.02 -18.75 -7.14
CA ARG A 120 4.83 -18.32 -8.29
C ARG A 120 6.23 -17.98 -7.82
N ARG A 121 7.23 -18.76 -8.23
CA ARG A 121 8.62 -18.54 -7.82
C ARG A 121 9.29 -17.52 -8.76
N PRO A 122 9.89 -16.44 -8.25
CA PRO A 122 10.75 -15.59 -9.07
C PRO A 122 12.03 -16.33 -9.46
N ASN A 123 12.67 -15.87 -10.54
CA ASN A 123 14.00 -16.34 -10.93
C ASN A 123 15.08 -15.82 -9.97
N MET A 124 16.32 -16.32 -10.09
CA MET A 124 17.43 -15.90 -9.22
C MET A 124 17.70 -14.40 -9.27
N LEU A 125 17.57 -13.78 -10.45
CA LEU A 125 17.72 -12.34 -10.61
C LEU A 125 16.68 -11.58 -9.75
N GLY A 126 15.43 -12.03 -9.74
CA GLY A 126 14.38 -11.44 -8.91
C GLY A 126 14.63 -11.61 -7.41
N ILE A 127 15.20 -12.73 -6.98
CA ILE A 127 15.58 -12.93 -5.57
C ILE A 127 16.69 -11.98 -5.16
N VAL A 128 17.74 -11.85 -5.99
CA VAL A 128 18.84 -10.91 -5.76
C VAL A 128 18.32 -9.47 -5.73
N GLY A 129 17.45 -9.09 -6.69
CA GLY A 129 16.83 -7.78 -6.72
C GLY A 129 16.04 -7.44 -5.46
N ILE A 130 15.28 -8.40 -4.91
CA ILE A 130 14.57 -8.22 -3.63
C ILE A 130 15.56 -8.02 -2.48
N ALA A 131 16.65 -8.80 -2.42
CA ALA A 131 17.64 -8.65 -1.37
C ALA A 131 18.35 -7.27 -1.44
N VAL A 132 18.72 -6.83 -2.63
CA VAL A 132 19.34 -5.51 -2.86
C VAL A 132 18.35 -4.39 -2.52
N GLY A 133 17.12 -4.48 -3.01
CA GLY A 133 16.05 -3.52 -2.71
C GLY A 133 15.75 -3.42 -1.22
N PHE A 134 15.74 -4.56 -0.51
CA PHE A 134 15.58 -4.62 0.94
C PHE A 134 16.71 -3.87 1.66
N VAL A 135 17.97 -4.10 1.30
CA VAL A 135 19.12 -3.39 1.89
C VAL A 135 18.97 -1.87 1.69
N GLY A 136 18.63 -1.43 0.47
CA GLY A 136 18.40 -0.02 0.19
C GLY A 136 17.26 0.58 1.02
N ALA A 137 16.15 -0.16 1.15
CA ALA A 137 14.98 0.27 1.89
C ALA A 137 15.22 0.35 3.42
N VAL A 138 15.95 -0.62 3.99
CA VAL A 138 16.42 -0.56 5.38
C VAL A 138 17.33 0.65 5.58
N MET A 139 18.27 0.88 4.66
CA MET A 139 19.18 2.01 4.75
C MET A 139 18.43 3.34 4.76
N VAL A 140 17.49 3.55 3.82
CA VAL A 140 16.60 4.72 3.80
C VAL A 140 15.87 4.87 5.13
N ALA A 141 15.23 3.81 5.62
CA ALA A 141 14.37 3.90 6.77
C ALA A 141 15.13 4.14 8.10
N VAL A 142 16.35 3.62 8.23
CA VAL A 142 17.24 3.89 9.38
C VAL A 142 17.76 5.33 9.35
N THR A 143 18.14 5.85 8.18
CA THR A 143 18.78 7.17 8.06
C THR A 143 17.81 8.33 7.93
N ARG A 144 16.52 8.05 7.67
CA ARG A 144 15.46 9.07 7.62
C ARG A 144 15.11 9.65 9.00
N GLY A 145 15.60 9.02 10.08
CA GLY A 145 15.55 9.55 11.44
C GLY A 145 14.26 9.19 12.18
N GLU A 146 14.43 8.57 13.37
CA GLU A 146 13.51 8.48 14.53
C GLU A 146 13.88 7.31 15.47
N ALA A 147 14.86 6.45 15.12
CA ALA A 147 15.29 5.35 15.98
C ALA A 147 16.13 5.86 17.18
N GLY A 148 15.44 6.37 18.20
CA GLY A 148 16.06 6.98 19.40
C GLY A 148 15.63 6.38 20.74
N GLN A 149 14.75 5.38 20.74
CA GLN A 149 14.24 4.73 21.96
C GLN A 149 14.32 3.20 21.81
N PRO A 150 14.56 2.44 22.90
CA PRO A 150 14.47 0.98 22.85
C PRO A 150 13.07 0.56 22.40
N ALA A 151 12.97 -0.24 21.34
CA ALA A 151 11.69 -0.70 20.84
C ALA A 151 11.09 -1.73 21.81
N ASP A 152 9.87 -1.47 22.28
CA ASP A 152 9.10 -2.43 23.07
C ASP A 152 8.83 -3.70 22.22
N LEU A 153 9.24 -4.85 22.74
CA LEU A 153 9.12 -6.14 22.05
C LEU A 153 7.68 -6.47 21.62
N PHE A 154 6.68 -6.05 22.41
CA PHE A 154 5.28 -6.24 22.03
C PHE A 154 4.97 -5.50 20.73
N TRP A 155 5.36 -4.23 20.66
CA TRP A 155 5.12 -3.40 19.48
C TRP A 155 5.95 -3.82 18.28
N VAL A 156 7.18 -4.32 18.49
CA VAL A 156 7.96 -4.96 17.43
C VAL A 156 7.22 -6.16 16.85
N GLY A 157 6.66 -7.02 17.70
CA GLY A 157 5.82 -8.14 17.27
C GLY A 157 4.62 -7.69 16.44
N MET A 158 3.89 -6.66 16.92
CA MET A 158 2.76 -6.07 16.19
C MET A 158 3.17 -5.45 14.86
N GLY A 159 4.32 -4.78 14.81
CA GLY A 159 4.90 -4.21 13.59
C GLY A 159 5.25 -5.28 12.56
N LEU A 160 5.79 -6.43 12.99
CA LEU A 160 6.10 -7.56 12.10
C LEU A 160 4.86 -8.24 11.53
N LEU A 161 3.69 -8.12 12.17
CA LEU A 161 2.43 -8.60 11.59
C LEU A 161 2.00 -7.79 10.37
N ILE A 162 2.48 -6.55 10.20
CA ILE A 162 2.16 -5.72 9.03
C ILE A 162 2.66 -6.37 7.73
N PRO A 163 3.97 -6.61 7.51
CA PRO A 163 4.45 -7.24 6.29
C PRO A 163 3.93 -8.68 6.13
N VAL A 164 3.64 -9.39 7.23
CA VAL A 164 2.99 -10.71 7.18
C VAL A 164 1.57 -10.62 6.62
N SER A 165 0.76 -9.67 7.09
CA SER A 165 -0.60 -9.44 6.59
C SER A 165 -0.58 -9.04 5.12
N LEU A 166 0.32 -8.14 4.73
CA LEU A 166 0.49 -7.74 3.34
C LEU A 166 0.91 -8.90 2.44
N ALA A 167 1.87 -9.72 2.88
CA ALA A 167 2.29 -10.92 2.16
C ALA A 167 1.15 -11.92 2.03
N ALA A 168 0.40 -12.19 3.10
CA ALA A 168 -0.79 -13.03 3.07
C ALA A 168 -1.82 -12.50 2.07
N GLY A 169 -2.05 -11.19 2.03
CA GLY A 169 -2.91 -10.55 1.03
C GLY A 169 -2.41 -10.72 -0.39
N ASN A 170 -1.10 -10.53 -0.63
CA ASN A 170 -0.49 -10.74 -1.94
C ASN A 170 -0.73 -12.17 -2.42
N ILE A 171 -0.51 -13.17 -1.56
CA ILE A 171 -0.76 -14.57 -1.86
C ILE A 171 -2.24 -14.83 -2.10
N TYR A 172 -3.11 -14.45 -1.17
CA TYR A 172 -4.55 -14.68 -1.23
C TYR A 172 -5.15 -14.15 -2.54
N ARG A 173 -4.82 -12.89 -2.88
CA ARG A 173 -5.28 -12.25 -4.11
C ARG A 173 -4.83 -13.00 -5.37
N THR A 174 -3.67 -13.65 -5.34
CA THR A 174 -3.19 -14.44 -6.48
C THR A 174 -3.85 -15.81 -6.55
N VAL A 175 -4.02 -16.51 -5.43
CA VAL A 175 -4.52 -17.90 -5.43
C VAL A 175 -6.03 -18.01 -5.53
N ASP A 176 -6.76 -17.04 -4.98
CA ASP A 176 -8.23 -17.04 -4.92
C ASP A 176 -8.86 -16.07 -5.93
N TRP A 177 -8.06 -15.59 -6.91
CA TRP A 177 -8.49 -14.65 -7.94
C TRP A 177 -9.76 -15.17 -8.64
N PRO A 178 -10.92 -14.49 -8.54
CA PRO A 178 -12.16 -15.00 -9.10
C PRO A 178 -12.13 -15.08 -10.63
N ASP A 179 -12.55 -16.22 -11.18
CA ASP A 179 -12.56 -16.47 -12.63
C ASP A 179 -13.36 -15.41 -13.40
N GLY A 180 -12.86 -15.06 -14.58
CA GLY A 180 -13.49 -14.07 -15.46
C GLY A 180 -13.56 -12.65 -14.88
N THR A 181 -12.85 -12.37 -13.79
CA THR A 181 -12.93 -11.07 -13.10
C THR A 181 -11.72 -10.20 -13.41
N GLY A 182 -11.99 -8.99 -13.90
CA GLY A 182 -10.96 -8.04 -14.29
C GLY A 182 -10.31 -7.33 -13.10
N PRO A 183 -9.05 -6.85 -13.23
CA PRO A 183 -8.34 -6.11 -12.18
C PRO A 183 -9.11 -4.93 -11.58
N ILE A 184 -9.81 -4.16 -12.41
CA ILE A 184 -10.58 -2.99 -11.96
C ILE A 184 -11.78 -3.40 -11.11
N GLU A 185 -12.45 -4.49 -11.45
CA GLU A 185 -13.57 -5.01 -10.64
C GLU A 185 -13.09 -5.47 -9.26
N LEU A 186 -11.91 -6.11 -9.19
CA LEU A 186 -11.31 -6.50 -7.91
C LEU A 186 -10.89 -5.29 -7.07
N ALA A 187 -10.35 -4.25 -7.71
CA ALA A 187 -10.06 -2.98 -7.04
C ALA A 187 -11.34 -2.38 -6.45
N VAL A 188 -12.40 -2.25 -7.24
CA VAL A 188 -13.70 -1.72 -6.79
C VAL A 188 -14.23 -2.51 -5.60
N GLY A 189 -14.39 -3.83 -5.74
CA GLY A 189 -15.00 -4.65 -4.72
C GLY A 189 -14.23 -4.65 -3.40
N SER A 190 -12.91 -4.84 -3.47
CA SER A 190 -12.07 -4.90 -2.26
C SER A 190 -11.94 -3.53 -1.56
N HIS A 191 -11.90 -2.42 -2.31
CA HIS A 191 -11.86 -1.09 -1.71
C HIS A 191 -13.18 -0.65 -1.11
N LEU A 192 -14.32 -0.98 -1.73
CA LEU A 192 -15.63 -0.72 -1.14
C LEU A 192 -15.87 -1.59 0.10
N ALA A 193 -15.42 -2.84 0.10
CA ALA A 193 -15.45 -3.69 1.30
C ALA A 193 -14.56 -3.10 2.43
N SER A 194 -13.35 -2.62 2.09
CA SER A 194 -12.46 -1.92 3.03
C SER A 194 -13.11 -0.65 3.59
N ALA A 195 -13.72 0.17 2.74
CA ALA A 195 -14.43 1.37 3.16
C ALA A 195 -15.59 1.04 4.11
N ALA A 196 -16.36 -0.02 3.84
CA ALA A 196 -17.44 -0.46 4.73
C ALA A 196 -16.90 -0.93 6.10
N MET A 197 -15.83 -1.73 6.12
CA MET A 197 -15.18 -2.18 7.36
C MET A 197 -14.62 -1.02 8.17
N LEU A 198 -13.94 -0.08 7.51
CA LEU A 198 -13.37 1.11 8.15
C LEU A 198 -14.46 2.04 8.65
N LEU A 199 -15.55 2.25 7.90
CA LEU A 199 -16.69 3.04 8.35
C LEU A 199 -17.32 2.46 9.63
N ALA A 200 -17.54 1.15 9.66
CA ALA A 200 -18.03 0.48 10.86
C ALA A 200 -17.09 0.69 12.06
N GLY A 201 -15.78 0.50 11.85
CA GLY A 201 -14.78 0.76 12.89
C GLY A 201 -14.76 2.22 13.37
N ILE A 202 -14.85 3.18 12.44
CA ILE A 202 -14.86 4.61 12.77
C ILE A 202 -16.08 4.96 13.63
N LEU A 203 -17.27 4.53 13.20
CA LEU A 203 -18.50 4.84 13.93
C LEU A 203 -18.53 4.19 15.32
N LEU A 204 -17.98 2.99 15.47
CA LEU A 204 -17.91 2.29 16.76
C LEU A 204 -16.88 2.90 17.73
N LEU A 205 -15.74 3.35 17.22
CA LEU A 205 -14.61 3.79 18.07
C LEU A 205 -14.55 5.30 18.28
N PHE A 206 -14.97 6.10 17.29
CA PHE A 206 -14.79 7.55 17.27
C PHE A 206 -16.08 8.33 16.99
N GLY A 207 -17.15 7.66 16.55
CA GLY A 207 -18.40 8.30 16.14
C GLY A 207 -18.29 9.10 14.84
N GLY A 208 -19.34 9.85 14.51
CA GLY A 208 -19.42 10.63 13.28
C GLY A 208 -18.53 11.89 13.26
N GLU A 209 -18.19 12.44 14.43
CA GLU A 209 -17.36 13.65 14.55
C GLU A 209 -15.92 13.43 14.05
N ALA A 210 -15.47 12.17 13.97
CA ALA A 210 -14.18 11.80 13.42
C ALA A 210 -13.96 12.30 11.97
N PHE A 211 -15.04 12.56 11.22
CA PHE A 211 -14.97 13.08 9.85
C PHE A 211 -14.84 14.61 9.77
N ALA A 212 -15.13 15.35 10.85
CA ALA A 212 -15.16 16.82 10.85
C ALA A 212 -13.85 17.46 10.34
N PRO A 213 -12.64 16.96 10.71
CA PRO A 213 -11.38 17.53 10.23
C PRO A 213 -11.17 17.48 8.70
N LEU A 214 -11.89 16.62 7.98
CA LEU A 214 -11.82 16.57 6.50
C LEU A 214 -12.25 17.89 5.85
N GLY A 215 -13.13 18.66 6.50
CA GLY A 215 -13.56 19.99 6.03
C GLY A 215 -12.41 21.00 5.96
N GLY A 216 -11.33 20.80 6.71
CA GLY A 216 -10.13 21.65 6.68
C GLY A 216 -9.15 21.35 5.55
N VAL A 217 -9.30 20.21 4.86
CA VAL A 217 -8.34 19.75 3.83
C VAL A 217 -9.00 19.22 2.53
N PRO A 218 -10.03 19.89 1.97
CA PRO A 218 -10.81 19.35 0.85
C PRO A 218 -9.97 19.10 -0.41
N LEU A 219 -9.01 19.98 -0.72
CA LEU A 219 -8.12 19.79 -1.88
C LEU A 219 -7.18 18.60 -1.71
N VAL A 220 -6.70 18.35 -0.48
CA VAL A 220 -5.85 17.20 -0.18
C VAL A 220 -6.66 15.91 -0.31
N VAL A 221 -7.93 15.91 0.15
CA VAL A 221 -8.87 14.79 -0.05
C VAL A 221 -9.05 14.49 -1.53
N VAL A 222 -9.36 15.51 -2.35
CA VAL A 222 -9.55 15.32 -3.81
C VAL A 222 -8.28 14.78 -4.47
N ALA A 223 -7.11 15.34 -4.14
CA ALA A 223 -5.82 14.90 -4.67
C ALA A 223 -5.51 13.44 -4.26
N GLN A 224 -5.78 13.08 -3.01
CA GLN A 224 -5.60 11.71 -2.51
C GLN A 224 -6.54 10.73 -3.20
N VAL A 225 -7.81 11.09 -3.38
CA VAL A 225 -8.80 10.25 -4.09
C VAL A 225 -8.39 10.04 -5.53
N ALA A 226 -7.95 11.09 -6.23
CA ALA A 226 -7.45 10.98 -7.60
C ALA A 226 -6.21 10.07 -7.69
N SER A 227 -5.23 10.27 -6.80
CA SER A 227 -4.01 9.47 -6.75
C SER A 227 -4.29 8.00 -6.42
N ALA A 228 -5.11 7.73 -5.40
CA ALA A 228 -5.50 6.37 -5.01
C ALA A 228 -6.27 5.65 -6.12
N SER A 229 -7.21 6.33 -6.77
CA SER A 229 -7.98 5.76 -7.88
C SER A 229 -7.07 5.37 -9.05
N ALA A 230 -6.11 6.24 -9.40
CA ALA A 230 -5.11 5.93 -10.41
C ALA A 230 -4.23 4.75 -9.97
N MET A 231 -3.74 4.75 -8.73
CA MET A 231 -2.86 3.70 -8.20
C MET A 231 -3.51 2.32 -8.27
N PHE A 232 -4.74 2.22 -7.76
CA PHE A 232 -5.46 0.95 -7.66
C PHE A 232 -6.01 0.46 -9.00
N ALA A 233 -6.14 1.34 -10.00
CA ALA A 233 -6.38 0.91 -11.38
C ALA A 233 -5.21 0.06 -11.93
N PHE A 234 -3.97 0.37 -11.54
CA PHE A 234 -2.79 -0.38 -11.96
C PHE A 234 -2.42 -1.51 -10.99
N PHE A 235 -2.72 -1.39 -9.70
CA PHE A 235 -2.31 -2.34 -8.65
C PHE A 235 -2.70 -3.79 -8.94
N PHE A 236 -3.98 -4.06 -9.23
CA PHE A 236 -4.43 -5.42 -9.53
C PHE A 236 -3.89 -5.90 -10.88
N ARG A 237 -3.65 -4.99 -11.84
CA ARG A 237 -3.04 -5.36 -13.12
C ARG A 237 -1.58 -5.75 -12.94
N LEU A 238 -0.84 -5.02 -12.12
CA LEU A 238 0.52 -5.36 -11.70
C LEU A 238 0.55 -6.76 -11.09
N GLN A 239 -0.39 -7.07 -10.20
CA GLN A 239 -0.48 -8.40 -9.61
C GLN A 239 -0.76 -9.49 -10.65
N ALA A 240 -1.68 -9.25 -11.57
CA ALA A 240 -2.02 -10.22 -12.61
C ALA A 240 -0.83 -10.53 -13.52
N VAL A 241 -0.04 -9.52 -13.90
CA VAL A 241 1.09 -9.68 -14.83
C VAL A 241 2.37 -10.12 -14.10
N GLY A 242 2.74 -9.41 -13.05
CA GLY A 242 3.99 -9.61 -12.29
C GLY A 242 3.92 -10.67 -11.19
N GLY A 243 2.72 -11.03 -10.72
CA GLY A 243 2.54 -11.93 -9.59
C GLY A 243 2.75 -11.25 -8.23
N PRO A 244 2.60 -12.03 -7.13
CA PRO A 244 2.54 -11.48 -5.77
C PRO A 244 3.87 -10.87 -5.33
N VAL A 245 4.99 -11.54 -5.65
CA VAL A 245 6.33 -11.06 -5.27
C VAL A 245 6.69 -9.77 -6.00
N TYR A 246 6.40 -9.67 -7.30
CA TYR A 246 6.72 -8.46 -8.05
C TYR A 246 5.84 -7.28 -7.59
N LEU A 247 4.56 -7.52 -7.33
CA LEU A 247 3.67 -6.52 -6.72
C LEU A 247 4.23 -6.00 -5.39
N SER A 248 4.70 -6.88 -4.51
CA SER A 248 5.12 -6.47 -3.17
C SER A 248 6.24 -5.42 -3.17
N GLN A 249 7.02 -5.34 -4.26
CA GLN A 249 8.11 -4.36 -4.43
C GLN A 249 7.64 -2.91 -4.62
N ILE A 250 6.32 -2.65 -4.75
CA ILE A 250 5.80 -1.27 -4.83
C ILE A 250 6.24 -0.42 -3.64
N GLY A 251 6.45 -1.03 -2.47
CA GLY A 251 6.92 -0.35 -1.26
C GLY A 251 8.35 0.18 -1.42
N TYR A 252 9.22 -0.52 -2.16
CA TYR A 252 10.57 -0.05 -2.43
C TYR A 252 10.54 1.19 -3.32
N VAL A 253 9.79 1.13 -4.43
CA VAL A 253 9.60 2.30 -5.31
C VAL A 253 8.97 3.47 -4.55
N ALA A 254 7.95 3.21 -3.73
CA ALA A 254 7.28 4.24 -2.93
C ALA A 254 8.22 4.90 -1.92
N ALA A 255 9.13 4.14 -1.30
CA ALA A 255 10.13 4.69 -0.39
C ALA A 255 11.07 5.67 -1.11
N ALA A 256 11.59 5.29 -2.29
CA ALA A 256 12.43 6.18 -3.10
C ALA A 256 11.67 7.43 -3.55
N VAL A 257 10.47 7.28 -4.11
CA VAL A 257 9.64 8.40 -4.59
C VAL A 257 9.21 9.31 -3.43
N GLY A 258 8.90 8.74 -2.27
CA GLY A 258 8.55 9.49 -1.07
C GLY A 258 9.66 10.41 -0.57
N LEU A 259 10.94 10.06 -0.79
CA LEU A 259 12.07 10.94 -0.47
C LEU A 259 12.13 12.14 -1.41
N PHE A 260 11.98 11.92 -2.72
CA PHE A 260 11.92 13.01 -3.70
C PHE A 260 10.73 13.93 -3.42
N ALA A 261 9.56 13.35 -3.17
CA ALA A 261 8.36 14.12 -2.87
C ALA A 261 8.51 14.93 -1.57
N GLY A 262 9.09 14.34 -0.53
CA GLY A 262 9.40 15.04 0.72
C GLY A 262 10.37 16.21 0.53
N THR A 263 11.41 16.01 -0.27
CA THR A 263 12.40 17.05 -0.55
C THR A 263 11.80 18.21 -1.34
N ILE A 264 11.04 17.91 -2.41
CA ILE A 264 10.52 18.92 -3.35
C ILE A 264 9.29 19.64 -2.77
N PHE A 265 8.34 18.90 -2.21
CA PHE A 265 7.04 19.45 -1.81
C PHE A 265 6.95 19.80 -0.34
N LEU A 266 7.76 19.17 0.52
CA LEU A 266 7.72 19.38 1.98
C LEU A 266 8.97 20.10 2.52
N GLY A 267 9.95 20.41 1.65
CA GLY A 267 11.20 21.05 2.05
C GLY A 267 12.06 20.20 2.99
N GLU A 268 11.91 18.87 2.94
CA GLU A 268 12.67 17.97 3.81
C GLU A 268 14.12 17.84 3.34
N HIS A 269 15.06 17.87 4.28
CA HIS A 269 16.49 17.69 4.00
C HIS A 269 16.95 16.34 4.52
N TYR A 270 17.56 15.54 3.63
CA TYR A 270 18.03 14.19 3.93
C TYR A 270 19.54 14.08 3.83
N GLN A 271 20.14 13.22 4.66
CA GLN A 271 21.56 12.90 4.59
C GLN A 271 21.89 12.17 3.28
N LEU A 272 23.15 12.28 2.84
CA LEU A 272 23.63 11.62 1.62
C LEU A 272 23.42 10.09 1.66
N LEU A 273 23.51 9.49 2.84
CA LEU A 273 23.28 8.05 3.02
C LEU A 273 21.83 7.65 2.69
N THR A 274 20.84 8.50 3.00
CA THR A 274 19.45 8.27 2.61
C THR A 274 19.29 8.23 1.09
N TRP A 275 20.00 9.11 0.37
CA TRP A 275 20.01 9.12 -1.09
C TRP A 275 20.71 7.92 -1.71
N ALA A 276 21.83 7.47 -1.12
CA ALA A 276 22.46 6.22 -1.51
C ALA A 276 21.49 5.03 -1.35
N GLY A 277 20.65 5.04 -0.33
CA GLY A 277 19.64 3.99 -0.10
C GLY A 277 18.59 3.95 -1.19
N ALA A 278 18.12 5.12 -1.64
CA ALA A 278 17.22 5.25 -2.78
C ALA A 278 17.86 4.75 -4.10
N LEU A 279 19.16 4.97 -4.31
CA LEU A 279 19.88 4.43 -5.46
C LEU A 279 19.97 2.91 -5.40
N ILE A 280 20.25 2.32 -4.23
CA ILE A 280 20.29 0.87 -4.02
C ILE A 280 18.89 0.25 -4.26
N ILE A 281 17.82 0.89 -3.75
CA ILE A 281 16.44 0.49 -4.06
C ILE A 281 16.22 0.42 -5.57
N THR A 282 16.63 1.47 -6.28
CA THR A 282 16.46 1.56 -7.73
C THR A 282 17.22 0.42 -8.41
N ALA A 283 18.49 0.19 -8.05
CA ALA A 283 19.28 -0.91 -8.59
C ALA A 283 18.74 -2.31 -8.26
N GLY A 284 17.99 -2.49 -7.15
CA GLY A 284 17.37 -3.76 -6.80
C GLY A 284 16.07 -4.04 -7.58
N VAL A 285 15.36 -2.99 -7.99
CA VAL A 285 14.06 -3.10 -8.68
C VAL A 285 14.22 -3.25 -10.20
N PHE A 286 15.26 -2.64 -10.78
CA PHE A 286 15.50 -2.55 -12.23
C PHE A 286 16.65 -3.46 -12.67
#